data_AF-A0A231NSA2-F1
#
_entry.id   AF-A0A231NSA2-F1
#
_cell.length_a   1.000
_cell.length_b   1.000
_cell.length_c   1.000
_cell.angle_alpha   90.00
_cell.angle_beta   90.00
_cell.angle_gamma   90.00
#
_symmetry.space_group_name_H-M   'P 1'
#
loop_
_entity.id
_entity.type
_entity.pdbx_description
1 polymer ?
#
loop_
_entity_poly.entity_id
_entity_poly.type
_entity_poly.pdbx_seq_one_letter_code
_entity_poly.pdbx_strand_id
1 'polypeptide(L)'
;MSNDNQKQHLWIPSEEVQEVTKKPMKIPEDRGLDHNEHGSKLSQGLIEIMSAYDKLKSGDSLSGEDIMVFKLVLPEGETVAGQQKFIEDEGMKINAVKDSRHAIVTSSKSMFDRLSGRVGTYKDQNKLRGYQYIESFELYSAQEKQAASLKRYLECQKDELTIDIQLMFIPHLDKEVQSKAVCKLEEKILQLEGKLQRESYQLSDGTAVIRALVPMSSINNLADDGAIYRIEQTAFFQFMTPSAMNPFNSVLNIDPNVDVDSLPVVVVLDTGVDFPPQLEQLVPIHWEASNCTGFSHYHGTSVASKVIFSHIGFQLTNQYIVPRAKVIDCKIYDQKNNAQDVMIERIREAVENFASLTKIFNLSSNIKRPIEGDELSIMGYELDVLMSKYKIKFVISAGNHELVTSCSSLEEILEDDDIRIAEPADAMLGITVGSIVGFHHNASVSKVNDVAPYSRIGPGFAGFYKPDLVAYGATQYSDMSVPSDPYAIVLLPNGKFLDDCGTSYTAPVVAGDLAELSSVVPDNDVVLAQALLYNGAQQLWDTRKITQDEAEYIGNLYGRGIS
;
A
#
# COMPACT_ATOMS: atom_id res chain seq x y z
N MET A 1 -56.55 -6.06 -17.11
CA MET A 1 -55.83 -5.94 -18.39
C MET A 1 -54.36 -5.85 -18.03
N SER A 2 -53.60 -6.94 -18.24
CA SER A 2 -52.18 -6.99 -17.93
C SER A 2 -51.40 -6.15 -18.93
N ASN A 3 -50.34 -5.51 -18.46
CA ASN A 3 -49.47 -4.66 -19.27
C ASN A 3 -48.18 -5.45 -19.55
N ASP A 4 -48.31 -6.51 -20.36
CA ASP A 4 -47.18 -7.33 -20.86
C ASP A 4 -46.61 -6.71 -22.13
N ASN A 5 -45.77 -5.69 -21.99
CA ASN A 5 -45.01 -5.15 -23.12
C ASN A 5 -43.54 -4.91 -22.76
N GLN A 6 -42.93 -5.87 -22.06
CA GLN A 6 -41.48 -6.03 -22.11
C GLN A 6 -41.12 -6.52 -23.51
N LYS A 7 -40.54 -5.61 -24.32
CA LYS A 7 -39.88 -6.00 -25.55
C LYS A 7 -38.70 -6.89 -25.18
N GLN A 8 -38.85 -8.19 -25.44
CA GLN A 8 -37.76 -9.16 -25.32
C GLN A 8 -36.57 -8.64 -26.13
N HIS A 9 -35.47 -8.37 -25.45
CA HIS A 9 -34.18 -8.13 -26.09
C HIS A 9 -33.91 -9.35 -26.97
N LEU A 10 -33.59 -9.13 -28.25
CA LEU A 10 -33.28 -10.20 -29.19
C LEU A 10 -32.11 -11.00 -28.65
N TRP A 11 -32.39 -12.16 -28.08
CA TRP A 11 -31.37 -13.10 -27.63
C TRP A 11 -30.93 -13.88 -28.87
N ILE A 12 -29.71 -13.65 -29.33
CA ILE A 12 -29.13 -14.44 -30.42
C ILE A 12 -28.72 -15.79 -29.81
N PRO A 13 -29.31 -16.93 -30.23
CA PRO A 13 -28.93 -18.25 -29.75
C PRO A 13 -27.44 -18.49 -30.00
N SER A 14 -26.76 -19.17 -29.07
CA SER A 14 -25.33 -19.49 -29.21
C SER A 14 -25.02 -20.27 -30.49
N GLU A 15 -26.01 -21.01 -31.01
CA GLU A 15 -25.91 -21.74 -32.27
C GLU A 15 -25.84 -20.84 -33.51
N GLU A 16 -26.33 -19.59 -33.41
CA GLU A 16 -26.33 -18.57 -34.47
C GLU A 16 -25.13 -17.61 -34.38
N VAL A 17 -24.30 -17.75 -33.33
CA VAL A 17 -23.10 -16.95 -33.12
C VAL A 17 -21.90 -17.69 -33.70
N GLN A 18 -21.39 -17.20 -34.83
CA GLN A 18 -20.10 -17.64 -35.35
C GLN A 18 -18.98 -16.84 -34.66
N GLU A 19 -18.30 -17.44 -33.68
CA GLU A 19 -17.13 -16.83 -33.07
C GLU A 19 -15.96 -16.78 -34.06
N VAL A 20 -15.77 -15.62 -34.68
CA VAL A 20 -14.57 -15.35 -35.46
C VAL A 20 -13.51 -14.84 -34.50
N THR A 21 -12.51 -15.67 -34.18
CA THR A 21 -11.31 -15.23 -33.46
C THR A 21 -10.56 -14.17 -34.27
N LYS A 22 -10.88 -12.90 -34.03
CA LYS A 22 -10.07 -11.79 -34.51
C LYS A 22 -8.83 -11.75 -33.63
N LYS A 23 -7.66 -12.09 -34.19
CA LYS A 23 -6.38 -11.64 -33.61
C LYS A 23 -6.17 -10.21 -34.12
N PRO A 24 -6.48 -9.15 -33.35
CA PRO A 24 -6.12 -7.81 -33.76
C PRO A 24 -4.60 -7.77 -33.97
N MET A 25 -4.16 -7.65 -35.22
CA MET A 25 -2.78 -7.32 -35.52
C MET A 25 -2.65 -5.81 -35.35
N LYS A 26 -2.06 -5.37 -34.24
CA LYS A 26 -1.57 -4.00 -34.12
C LYS A 26 -0.45 -3.87 -35.16
N ILE A 27 -0.70 -3.14 -36.24
CA ILE A 27 0.36 -2.78 -37.19
C ILE A 27 1.24 -1.79 -36.42
N PRO A 28 2.53 -2.05 -36.25
CA PRO A 28 3.44 -1.11 -35.61
C PRO A 28 3.44 0.20 -36.40
N GLU A 29 2.98 1.28 -35.79
CA GLU A 29 3.00 2.62 -36.37
C GLU A 29 4.45 3.11 -36.44
N ASP A 30 4.91 3.48 -37.65
CA ASP A 30 6.23 4.06 -37.84
C ASP A 30 6.28 5.43 -37.14
N ARG A 31 7.16 5.57 -36.14
CA ARG A 31 7.28 6.80 -35.34
C ARG A 31 8.05 7.91 -36.07
N GLY A 32 8.51 7.68 -37.30
CA GLY A 32 9.19 8.68 -38.12
C GLY A 32 10.58 9.08 -37.57
N LEU A 33 11.18 8.25 -36.73
CA LEU A 33 12.50 8.49 -36.15
C LEU A 33 13.60 8.25 -37.18
N ASP A 34 14.68 9.05 -37.13
CA ASP A 34 15.92 8.72 -37.82
C ASP A 34 16.57 7.52 -37.10
N HIS A 35 16.50 6.35 -37.74
CA HIS A 35 17.01 5.10 -37.16
C HIS A 35 18.51 5.15 -36.85
N ASN A 36 19.30 5.94 -37.59
CA ASN A 36 20.74 6.02 -37.39
C ASN A 36 21.05 6.85 -36.14
N GLU A 37 20.43 8.02 -36.00
CA GLU A 37 20.57 8.87 -34.82
C GLU A 37 20.01 8.18 -33.57
N HIS A 38 18.78 7.67 -33.65
CA HIS A 38 18.13 6.97 -32.56
C HIS A 38 18.88 5.70 -32.15
N GLY A 39 19.28 4.88 -33.13
CA GLY A 39 20.06 3.67 -32.89
C GLY A 39 21.43 3.96 -32.29
N SER A 40 22.04 5.12 -32.60
CA SER A 40 23.28 5.58 -31.96
C SER A 40 23.06 5.90 -30.49
N LYS A 41 21.96 6.59 -30.13
CA LYS A 41 21.57 6.85 -28.73
C LYS A 41 21.40 5.54 -27.96
N LEU A 42 20.63 4.60 -28.50
CA LEU A 42 20.42 3.29 -27.84
C LEU A 42 21.73 2.51 -27.69
N SER A 43 22.58 2.49 -28.72
CA SER A 43 23.88 1.83 -28.67
C SER A 43 24.79 2.43 -27.59
N GLN A 44 24.78 3.76 -27.45
CA GLN A 44 25.57 4.47 -26.45
C GLN A 44 25.14 4.09 -25.03
N GLY A 45 23.83 4.03 -24.76
CA GLY A 45 23.32 3.59 -23.45
C GLY A 45 23.76 2.17 -23.09
N LEU A 46 23.71 1.23 -24.05
CA LEU A 46 24.19 -0.15 -23.82
C LEU A 46 25.71 -0.22 -23.57
N ILE A 47 26.51 0.62 -24.25
CA ILE A 47 27.96 0.72 -24.02
C ILE A 47 28.24 1.25 -22.60
N GLU A 48 27.49 2.25 -22.15
CA GLU A 48 27.62 2.81 -20.79
C GLU A 48 27.28 1.78 -19.72
N ILE A 49 26.20 1.01 -19.93
CA ILE A 49 25.80 -0.10 -19.07
C ILE A 49 26.92 -1.14 -18.97
N MET A 50 27.45 -1.59 -20.10
CA MET A 50 28.55 -2.55 -20.13
C MET A 50 29.81 -2.01 -19.42
N SER A 51 30.15 -0.75 -19.67
CA SER A 51 31.31 -0.09 -19.03
C SER A 51 31.17 0.00 -17.52
N ALA A 52 29.97 0.31 -17.01
CA ALA A 52 29.72 0.33 -15.57
C ALA A 52 29.79 -1.06 -14.96
N TYR A 53 29.19 -2.06 -15.62
CA TYR A 53 29.24 -3.45 -15.20
C TYR A 53 30.69 -3.96 -15.09
N ASP A 54 31.55 -3.63 -16.07
CA ASP A 54 32.96 -3.99 -16.05
C ASP A 54 33.74 -3.33 -14.90
N LYS A 55 33.40 -2.09 -14.52
CA LYS A 55 34.00 -1.38 -13.39
C LYS A 55 33.57 -1.94 -12.04
N LEU A 56 32.33 -2.43 -11.93
CA LEU A 56 31.72 -2.92 -10.69
C LEU A 56 32.16 -4.36 -10.31
N LYS A 57 32.89 -5.07 -11.20
CA LYS A 57 33.30 -6.47 -10.99
C LYS A 57 34.01 -6.76 -9.66
N SER A 58 34.69 -5.78 -9.06
CA SER A 58 35.32 -5.91 -7.74
C SER A 58 34.50 -5.20 -6.65
N GLY A 59 33.50 -5.88 -6.10
CA GLY A 59 32.70 -5.38 -4.97
C GLY A 59 31.19 -5.36 -5.18
N ASP A 60 30.71 -5.74 -6.37
CA ASP A 60 29.29 -5.95 -6.67
C ASP A 60 28.84 -7.39 -6.33
N SER A 61 27.68 -7.52 -5.69
CA SER A 61 27.18 -8.83 -5.27
C SER A 61 26.77 -9.76 -6.43
N LEU A 62 26.45 -9.20 -7.61
CA LEU A 62 26.12 -9.93 -8.84
C LEU A 62 27.31 -10.15 -9.79
N SER A 63 28.50 -9.64 -9.46
CA SER A 63 29.72 -9.70 -10.30
C SER A 63 30.07 -11.10 -10.87
N GLY A 64 29.78 -12.16 -10.12
CA GLY A 64 30.04 -13.56 -10.49
C GLY A 64 28.89 -14.25 -11.24
N GLU A 65 27.75 -13.59 -11.39
CA GLU A 65 26.53 -14.15 -11.95
C GLU A 65 26.36 -13.73 -13.41
N ASP A 66 25.62 -14.51 -14.20
CA ASP A 66 25.30 -14.20 -15.59
C ASP A 66 24.05 -13.31 -15.69
N ILE A 67 24.14 -12.12 -15.08
CA ILE A 67 23.04 -11.17 -15.01
C ILE A 67 23.54 -9.73 -15.09
N MET A 68 22.80 -8.91 -15.83
CA MET A 68 22.99 -7.47 -15.96
C MET A 68 21.68 -6.77 -15.63
N VAL A 69 21.75 -5.78 -14.74
CA VAL A 69 20.60 -4.97 -14.31
C VAL A 69 20.70 -3.59 -14.94
N PHE A 70 19.62 -3.11 -15.55
CA PHE A 70 19.56 -1.78 -16.13
C PHE A 70 18.12 -1.28 -16.20
N LYS A 71 17.98 0.01 -16.48
CA LYS A 71 16.70 0.70 -16.63
C LYS A 71 16.34 0.80 -18.11
N LEU A 72 15.08 0.50 -18.41
CA LEU A 72 14.46 0.63 -19.72
C LEU A 72 13.49 1.81 -19.69
N VAL A 73 13.60 2.70 -20.67
CA VAL A 73 12.71 3.85 -20.82
C VAL A 73 11.95 3.73 -22.14
N LEU A 74 10.63 3.86 -22.08
CA LEU A 74 9.76 3.87 -23.26
C LEU A 74 9.35 5.31 -23.62
N PRO A 75 9.14 5.61 -24.91
CA PRO A 75 8.70 6.93 -25.35
C PRO A 75 7.34 7.33 -24.77
N GLU A 76 7.06 8.62 -24.74
CA GLU A 76 5.73 9.13 -24.39
C GLU A 76 4.63 8.46 -25.23
N GLY A 77 3.52 8.13 -24.55
CA GLY A 77 2.37 7.41 -25.11
C GLY A 77 2.51 5.88 -25.16
N GLU A 78 3.70 5.33 -24.92
CA GLU A 78 3.89 3.87 -24.81
C GLU A 78 3.87 3.42 -23.36
N THR A 79 3.53 2.16 -23.14
CA THR A 79 3.50 1.57 -21.80
C THR A 79 4.31 0.28 -21.73
N VAL A 80 4.89 0.01 -20.57
CA VAL A 80 5.63 -1.24 -20.31
C VAL A 80 4.73 -2.45 -20.55
N ALA A 81 3.48 -2.40 -20.10
CA ALA A 81 2.49 -3.43 -20.38
C ALA A 81 2.23 -3.61 -21.89
N GLY A 82 2.13 -2.52 -22.65
CA GLY A 82 1.93 -2.56 -24.09
C GLY A 82 3.11 -3.13 -24.88
N GLN A 83 4.34 -2.99 -24.35
CA GLN A 83 5.57 -3.44 -25.00
C GLN A 83 6.19 -4.70 -24.36
N GLN A 84 5.52 -5.29 -23.35
CA GLN A 84 6.04 -6.41 -22.57
C GLN A 84 6.59 -7.55 -23.43
N LYS A 85 5.80 -7.99 -24.43
CA LYS A 85 6.21 -9.08 -25.31
C LYS A 85 7.48 -8.75 -26.09
N PHE A 86 7.60 -7.52 -26.61
CA PHE A 86 8.80 -7.11 -27.32
C PHE A 86 10.03 -7.10 -26.39
N ILE A 87 9.86 -6.58 -25.18
CA ILE A 87 10.92 -6.54 -24.17
C ILE A 87 11.42 -7.96 -23.84
N GLU A 88 10.50 -8.89 -23.61
CA GLU A 88 10.81 -10.29 -23.30
C GLU A 88 11.43 -11.03 -24.50
N ASP A 89 10.93 -10.82 -25.73
CA ASP A 89 11.48 -11.42 -26.96
C ASP A 89 12.92 -10.95 -27.26
N GLU A 90 13.29 -9.77 -26.78
CA GLU A 90 14.65 -9.21 -26.84
C GLU A 90 15.57 -9.72 -25.70
N GLY A 91 15.08 -10.62 -24.85
CA GLY A 91 15.88 -11.24 -23.78
C GLY A 91 16.02 -10.39 -22.53
N MET A 92 15.08 -9.48 -22.30
CA MET A 92 14.98 -8.69 -21.08
C MET A 92 13.82 -9.21 -20.23
N LYS A 93 14.10 -9.59 -18.99
CA LYS A 93 13.08 -9.87 -17.99
C LYS A 93 12.71 -8.57 -17.29
N ILE A 94 11.42 -8.26 -17.20
CA ILE A 94 10.92 -7.13 -16.40
C ILE A 94 10.89 -7.57 -14.93
N ASN A 95 11.65 -6.88 -14.08
CA ASN A 95 11.72 -7.17 -12.65
C ASN A 95 10.85 -6.21 -11.84
N ALA A 96 10.82 -4.93 -12.22
CA ALA A 96 9.96 -3.93 -11.59
C ALA A 96 9.50 -2.89 -12.61
N VAL A 97 8.27 -2.40 -12.44
CA VAL A 97 7.70 -1.29 -13.22
C VAL A 97 7.68 -0.07 -12.29
N LYS A 98 8.44 0.98 -12.62
CA LYS A 98 8.51 2.20 -11.81
C LYS A 98 7.32 3.11 -12.09
N ASP A 99 6.95 3.21 -13.36
CA ASP A 99 5.74 3.88 -13.84
C ASP A 99 5.34 3.31 -15.20
N SER A 100 4.38 3.95 -15.87
CA SER A 100 3.89 3.50 -17.19
C SER A 100 4.99 3.31 -18.24
N ARG A 101 6.11 4.06 -18.19
CA ARG A 101 7.17 4.08 -19.22
C ARG A 101 8.51 3.55 -18.74
N HIS A 102 8.76 3.49 -17.44
CA HIS A 102 10.04 3.11 -16.87
C HIS A 102 9.99 1.72 -16.23
N ALA A 103 10.92 0.85 -16.59
CA ALA A 103 11.07 -0.49 -16.00
C ALA A 103 12.52 -0.78 -15.61
N ILE A 104 12.69 -1.53 -14.53
CA ILE A 104 13.97 -2.16 -14.19
C ILE A 104 13.96 -3.58 -14.75
N VAL A 105 14.96 -3.88 -15.58
CA VAL A 105 15.06 -5.15 -16.30
C VAL A 105 16.36 -5.88 -16.00
N THR A 106 16.32 -7.19 -16.16
CA THR A 106 17.50 -8.06 -16.11
C THR A 106 17.70 -8.78 -17.43
N SER A 107 18.95 -9.01 -17.81
CA SER A 107 19.33 -9.80 -18.99
C SER A 107 20.60 -10.59 -18.70
N SER A 108 20.76 -11.77 -19.30
CA SER A 108 22.04 -12.48 -19.24
C SER A 108 23.08 -11.80 -20.12
N LYS A 109 24.38 -12.00 -19.88
CA LYS A 109 25.44 -11.36 -20.68
C LYS A 109 25.31 -11.72 -22.16
N SER A 110 25.04 -12.98 -22.46
CA SER A 110 24.84 -13.44 -23.84
C SER A 110 23.63 -12.78 -24.52
N MET A 111 22.55 -12.56 -23.78
CA MET A 111 21.35 -11.91 -24.30
C MET A 111 21.55 -10.40 -24.44
N PHE A 112 22.30 -9.78 -23.52
CA PHE A 112 22.71 -8.38 -23.60
C PHE A 112 23.61 -8.10 -24.81
N ASP A 113 24.58 -8.98 -25.10
CA ASP A 113 25.43 -8.88 -26.28
C ASP A 113 24.60 -9.02 -27.57
N ARG A 114 23.64 -9.95 -27.58
CA ARG A 114 22.69 -10.11 -28.69
C ARG A 114 21.82 -8.86 -28.86
N LEU A 115 21.31 -8.29 -27.78
CA LEU A 115 20.54 -7.04 -27.78
C LEU A 115 21.37 -5.91 -28.40
N SER A 116 22.61 -5.74 -27.97
CA SER A 116 23.55 -4.75 -28.50
C SER A 116 23.77 -4.89 -30.01
N GLY A 117 23.97 -6.12 -30.49
CA GLY A 117 24.11 -6.39 -31.93
C GLY A 117 22.83 -6.11 -32.75
N ARG A 118 21.66 -6.37 -32.16
CA ARG A 118 20.36 -6.11 -32.82
C ARG A 118 20.03 -4.62 -32.85
N VAL A 119 20.34 -3.87 -31.80
CA VAL A 119 20.28 -2.39 -31.81
C VAL A 119 21.24 -1.82 -32.87
N GLY A 120 22.44 -2.39 -33.01
CA GLY A 120 23.35 -2.03 -34.11
C GLY A 120 22.76 -2.31 -35.49
N THR A 121 22.05 -3.43 -35.66
CA THR A 121 21.34 -3.75 -36.91
C THR A 121 20.22 -2.75 -37.21
N TYR A 122 19.49 -2.28 -36.20
CA TYR A 122 18.50 -1.21 -36.33
C TYR A 122 19.15 0.10 -36.77
N LYS A 123 20.22 0.50 -36.09
CA LYS A 123 21.01 1.68 -36.40
C LYS A 123 21.51 1.70 -37.85
N ASP A 124 22.13 0.62 -38.30
CA ASP A 124 22.87 0.58 -39.57
C ASP A 124 21.99 0.19 -40.77
N GLN A 125 20.94 -0.62 -40.56
CA GLN A 125 20.16 -1.22 -41.65
C GLN A 125 18.67 -0.85 -41.65
N ASN A 126 18.18 -0.08 -40.67
CA ASN A 126 16.75 0.22 -40.49
C ASN A 126 15.85 -1.03 -40.48
N LYS A 127 16.38 -2.14 -39.95
CA LYS A 127 15.65 -3.39 -39.68
C LYS A 127 15.32 -3.46 -38.20
N LEU A 128 14.43 -4.36 -37.79
CA LEU A 128 14.04 -4.52 -36.37
C LEU A 128 13.43 -3.23 -35.80
N ARG A 129 12.49 -2.62 -36.54
CA ARG A 129 11.86 -1.34 -36.19
C ARG A 129 11.14 -1.34 -34.83
N GLY A 130 10.98 -2.48 -34.15
CA GLY A 130 10.49 -2.53 -32.78
C GLY A 130 11.30 -1.66 -31.81
N TYR A 131 12.60 -1.43 -32.06
CA TYR A 131 13.41 -0.54 -31.23
C TYR A 131 12.99 0.93 -31.27
N GLN A 132 12.14 1.34 -32.21
CA GLN A 132 11.55 2.69 -32.19
C GLN A 132 10.63 2.91 -30.98
N TYR A 133 10.21 1.84 -30.30
CA TYR A 133 9.40 1.89 -29.08
C TYR A 133 10.24 1.85 -27.79
N ILE A 134 11.57 1.93 -27.89
CA ILE A 134 12.48 2.11 -26.75
C ILE A 134 13.08 3.50 -26.86
N GLU A 135 12.96 4.32 -25.82
CA GLU A 135 13.51 5.68 -25.80
C GLU A 135 15.00 5.70 -25.39
N SER A 136 15.36 4.91 -24.38
CA SER A 136 16.73 4.77 -23.89
C SER A 136 16.92 3.49 -23.07
N PHE A 137 18.18 3.05 -23.03
CA PHE A 137 18.70 2.11 -22.03
C PHE A 137 19.59 2.91 -21.09
N GLU A 138 19.34 2.82 -19.78
CA GLU A 138 19.99 3.63 -18.75
C GLU A 138 20.57 2.76 -17.64
N LEU A 139 21.61 3.26 -16.98
CA LEU A 139 22.08 2.67 -15.73
C LEU A 139 21.03 2.86 -14.65
N TYR A 140 20.81 1.84 -13.81
CA TYR A 140 20.02 2.02 -12.60
C TYR A 140 20.92 2.53 -11.48
N SER A 141 20.95 3.84 -11.30
CA SER A 141 21.93 4.54 -10.47
C SER A 141 21.68 4.38 -8.96
N ALA A 142 22.72 4.56 -8.13
CA ALA A 142 22.58 4.64 -6.68
C ALA A 142 21.59 5.74 -6.25
N GLN A 143 21.56 6.88 -6.95
CA GLN A 143 20.61 7.94 -6.62
C GLN A 143 19.16 7.48 -6.84
N GLU A 144 18.86 6.75 -7.91
CA GLU A 144 17.49 6.27 -8.17
C GLU A 144 17.07 5.11 -7.25
N LYS A 145 18.01 4.43 -6.60
CA LYS A 145 17.72 3.37 -5.62
C LYS A 145 17.45 3.94 -4.22
N GLN A 146 17.92 5.15 -3.92
CA GLN A 146 17.70 5.77 -2.62
C GLN A 146 16.33 6.43 -2.53
N ALA A 147 15.57 6.00 -1.52
CA ALA A 147 14.34 6.63 -1.06
C ALA A 147 14.47 8.15 -0.91
N ALA A 148 13.41 8.88 -1.27
CA ALA A 148 13.40 10.35 -1.16
C ALA A 148 13.56 10.80 0.31
N SER A 149 12.93 10.10 1.25
CA SER A 149 13.04 10.37 2.69
C SER A 149 14.49 10.20 3.18
N LEU A 150 15.18 9.16 2.71
CA LEU A 150 16.56 8.87 3.04
C LEU A 150 17.48 9.99 2.56
N LYS A 151 17.30 10.48 1.33
CA LYS A 151 18.07 11.62 0.80
C LYS A 151 17.90 12.88 1.65
N ARG A 152 16.65 13.25 1.97
CA ARG A 152 16.36 14.42 2.82
C ARG A 152 17.02 14.27 4.20
N TYR A 153 16.93 13.08 4.78
CA TYR A 153 17.55 12.83 6.07
C TYR A 153 19.08 12.95 6.02
N LEU A 154 19.73 12.41 4.98
CA LEU A 154 21.17 12.56 4.78
C LEU A 154 21.60 14.03 4.65
N GLU A 155 20.74 14.90 4.10
CA GLU A 155 20.99 16.34 3.98
C GLU A 155 20.81 17.09 5.33
N CYS A 156 19.82 16.68 6.13
CA CYS A 156 19.47 17.34 7.38
C CYS A 156 20.27 16.87 8.60
N GLN A 157 20.62 15.59 8.69
CA GLN A 157 21.24 14.98 9.87
C GLN A 157 22.74 14.77 9.67
N LYS A 158 23.51 15.86 9.74
CA LYS A 158 24.97 15.81 9.55
C LYS A 158 25.76 15.26 10.75
N ASP A 159 25.11 15.17 11.92
CA ASP A 159 25.75 14.80 13.17
C ASP A 159 25.58 13.30 13.51
N GLU A 160 24.67 12.59 12.84
CA GLU A 160 24.52 11.15 13.02
C GLU A 160 25.62 10.38 12.27
N LEU A 161 26.14 9.33 12.89
CA LEU A 161 27.21 8.51 12.31
C LEU A 161 26.66 7.29 11.57
N THR A 162 25.51 6.77 12.02
CA THR A 162 24.92 5.51 11.56
C THR A 162 23.43 5.63 11.40
N ILE A 163 22.85 4.80 10.54
CA ILE A 163 21.42 4.83 10.21
C ILE A 163 20.89 3.41 9.98
N ASP A 164 19.69 3.13 10.50
CA ASP A 164 18.98 1.86 10.33
C ASP A 164 18.24 1.87 9.00
N ILE A 165 18.66 1.02 8.07
CA ILE A 165 18.16 0.95 6.70
C ILE A 165 17.68 -0.44 6.36
N GLN A 166 16.82 -0.50 5.36
CA GLN A 166 16.46 -1.71 4.65
C GLN A 166 16.93 -1.64 3.20
N LEU A 167 17.53 -2.75 2.75
CA LEU A 167 18.01 -2.93 1.39
C LEU A 167 17.14 -4.00 0.72
N MET A 168 16.22 -3.56 -0.13
CA MET A 168 15.36 -4.43 -0.92
C MET A 168 16.09 -4.85 -2.20
N PHE A 169 16.11 -6.14 -2.47
CA PHE A 169 16.74 -6.70 -3.66
C PHE A 169 15.87 -6.50 -4.90
N ILE A 170 16.47 -6.60 -6.08
CA ILE A 170 15.75 -6.66 -7.36
C ILE A 170 14.69 -7.77 -7.27
N PRO A 171 13.39 -7.46 -7.48
CA PRO A 171 12.35 -8.46 -7.38
C PRO A 171 12.52 -9.57 -8.42
N HIS A 172 12.05 -10.77 -8.08
CA HIS A 172 12.02 -11.92 -8.98
C HIS A 172 13.41 -12.32 -9.55
N LEU A 173 14.51 -12.08 -8.84
CA LEU A 173 15.79 -12.72 -9.15
C LEU A 173 15.69 -14.25 -9.00
N ASP A 174 16.51 -14.99 -9.74
CA ASP A 174 16.65 -16.43 -9.53
C ASP A 174 17.06 -16.71 -8.07
N LYS A 175 16.53 -17.78 -7.47
CA LYS A 175 16.72 -18.08 -6.05
C LYS A 175 18.19 -18.32 -5.69
N GLU A 176 18.94 -18.99 -6.57
CA GLU A 176 20.36 -19.28 -6.33
C GLU A 176 21.19 -18.00 -6.45
N VAL A 177 20.93 -17.20 -7.49
CA VAL A 177 21.55 -15.88 -7.71
C VAL A 177 21.30 -14.96 -6.52
N GLN A 178 20.05 -14.86 -6.08
CA GLN A 178 19.64 -14.01 -4.96
C GLN A 178 20.33 -14.45 -3.66
N SER A 179 20.37 -15.75 -3.37
CA SER A 179 21.01 -16.28 -2.15
C SER A 179 22.50 -15.95 -2.11
N LYS A 180 23.21 -16.10 -3.23
CA LYS A 180 24.64 -15.72 -3.33
C LYS A 180 24.83 -14.21 -3.16
N ALA A 181 23.94 -13.41 -3.75
CA ALA A 181 24.00 -11.95 -3.65
C ALA A 181 23.77 -11.48 -2.20
N VAL A 182 22.82 -12.08 -1.49
CA VAL A 182 22.57 -11.83 -0.05
C VAL A 182 23.84 -12.09 0.76
N CYS A 183 24.47 -13.26 0.63
CA CYS A 183 25.68 -13.58 1.39
C CYS A 183 26.81 -12.56 1.13
N LYS A 184 27.07 -12.21 -0.13
CA LYS A 184 28.12 -11.23 -0.48
C LYS A 184 27.79 -9.83 0.05
N LEU A 185 26.51 -9.43 0.02
CA LEU A 185 26.11 -8.11 0.48
C LEU A 185 26.15 -8.00 2.01
N GLU A 186 25.80 -9.07 2.73
CA GLU A 186 25.99 -9.16 4.18
C GLU A 186 27.47 -9.02 4.56
N GLU A 187 28.37 -9.73 3.85
CA GLU A 187 29.82 -9.57 4.04
C GLU A 187 30.29 -8.14 3.74
N LYS A 188 29.78 -7.53 2.67
CA LYS A 188 30.10 -6.13 2.30
C LYS A 188 29.63 -5.14 3.36
N ILE A 189 28.43 -5.32 3.93
CA ILE A 189 27.92 -4.50 5.03
C ILE A 189 28.86 -4.55 6.23
N LEU A 190 29.33 -5.74 6.61
CA LEU A 190 30.27 -5.92 7.72
C LEU A 190 31.63 -5.28 7.43
N GLN A 191 32.13 -5.36 6.19
CA GLN A 191 33.39 -4.71 5.77
C GLN A 191 33.31 -3.19 5.81
N LEU A 192 32.11 -2.63 5.61
CA LEU A 192 31.83 -1.19 5.69
C LEU A 192 31.49 -0.74 7.12
N GLU A 193 31.88 -1.51 8.14
CA GLU A 193 31.61 -1.23 9.57
C GLU A 193 30.11 -1.18 9.93
N GLY A 194 29.25 -1.74 9.06
CA GLY A 194 27.83 -1.92 9.34
C GLY A 194 27.56 -3.13 10.22
N LYS A 195 26.34 -3.20 10.74
CA LYS A 195 25.84 -4.30 11.57
C LYS A 195 24.46 -4.73 11.10
N LEU A 196 24.31 -6.02 10.80
CA LEU A 196 23.01 -6.64 10.55
C LEU A 196 22.15 -6.55 11.82
N GLN A 197 20.91 -6.08 11.69
CA GLN A 197 19.96 -6.05 12.82
C GLN A 197 19.34 -7.43 13.05
N ARG A 198 19.30 -8.27 12.01
CA ARG A 198 18.76 -9.64 11.99
C ARG A 198 19.27 -10.38 10.75
N GLU A 199 18.95 -11.68 10.65
CA GLU A 199 19.10 -12.42 9.39
C GLU A 199 18.23 -11.80 8.29
N SER A 200 18.69 -11.84 7.04
CA SER A 200 17.90 -11.42 5.89
C SER A 200 16.54 -12.14 5.86
N TYR A 201 15.51 -11.45 5.40
CA TYR A 201 14.16 -12.00 5.30
C TYR A 201 13.63 -11.85 3.87
N GLN A 202 12.52 -12.53 3.57
CA GLN A 202 11.90 -12.48 2.25
C GLN A 202 10.48 -11.93 2.33
N LEU A 203 10.10 -11.15 1.32
CA LEU A 203 8.72 -10.79 1.02
C LEU A 203 7.96 -12.01 0.48
N SER A 204 6.63 -11.93 0.41
CA SER A 204 5.75 -13.05 0.05
C SER A 204 5.94 -13.57 -1.38
N ASP A 205 6.59 -12.78 -2.25
CA ASP A 205 6.95 -13.15 -3.61
C ASP A 205 8.36 -13.79 -3.71
N GLY A 206 9.09 -13.84 -2.59
CA GLY A 206 10.45 -14.35 -2.49
C GLY A 206 11.55 -13.31 -2.71
N THR A 207 11.22 -12.01 -2.75
CA THR A 207 12.22 -10.93 -2.81
C THR A 207 12.91 -10.76 -1.47
N ALA A 208 14.25 -10.84 -1.43
CA ALA A 208 15.03 -10.64 -0.22
C ALA A 208 15.09 -9.17 0.21
N VAL A 209 15.17 -8.98 1.53
CA VAL A 209 15.42 -7.70 2.18
C VAL A 209 16.45 -7.92 3.30
N ILE A 210 17.44 -7.03 3.37
CA ILE A 210 18.40 -6.98 4.48
C ILE A 210 18.11 -5.74 5.32
N ARG A 211 18.04 -5.89 6.64
CA ARG A 211 17.99 -4.76 7.58
C ARG A 211 19.32 -4.62 8.31
N ALA A 212 19.92 -3.44 8.21
CA ALA A 212 21.23 -3.17 8.77
C ALA A 212 21.34 -1.74 9.33
N LEU A 213 22.11 -1.59 10.41
CA LEU A 213 22.60 -0.30 10.88
C LEU A 213 23.95 -0.06 10.21
N VAL A 214 24.07 1.00 9.41
CA VAL A 214 25.27 1.25 8.60
C VAL A 214 25.79 2.67 8.79
N PRO A 215 27.10 2.94 8.59
CA PRO A 215 27.60 4.31 8.54
C PRO A 215 26.96 5.09 7.40
N MET A 216 26.59 6.35 7.61
CA MET A 216 25.96 7.18 6.57
C MET A 216 26.83 7.34 5.31
N SER A 217 28.17 7.32 5.48
CA SER A 217 29.14 7.36 4.37
C SER A 217 29.09 6.13 3.46
N SER A 218 28.53 5.01 3.93
CA SER A 218 28.45 3.76 3.18
C SER A 218 27.24 3.66 2.25
N ILE A 219 26.22 4.52 2.39
CA ILE A 219 24.95 4.38 1.67
C ILE A 219 25.13 4.37 0.16
N ASN A 220 25.92 5.29 -0.39
CA ASN A 220 26.16 5.32 -1.85
C ASN A 220 26.83 4.01 -2.33
N ASN A 221 27.78 3.47 -1.55
CA ASN A 221 28.48 2.23 -1.90
C ASN A 221 27.54 1.01 -1.87
N LEU A 222 26.60 0.98 -0.93
CA LEU A 222 25.57 -0.05 -0.84
C LEU A 222 24.52 0.10 -1.95
N ALA A 223 24.10 1.34 -2.25
CA ALA A 223 23.14 1.63 -3.32
C ALA A 223 23.72 1.31 -4.71
N ASP A 224 25.03 1.49 -4.93
CA ASP A 224 25.67 1.15 -6.20
C ASP A 224 25.66 -0.35 -6.51
N ASP A 225 25.33 -1.22 -5.55
CA ASP A 225 25.28 -2.66 -5.75
C ASP A 225 24.15 -3.09 -6.70
N GLY A 226 24.47 -3.90 -7.70
CA GLY A 226 23.57 -4.34 -8.76
C GLY A 226 22.41 -5.20 -8.27
N ALA A 227 22.53 -5.88 -7.13
CA ALA A 227 21.41 -6.65 -6.57
C ALA A 227 20.36 -5.78 -5.88
N ILE A 228 20.67 -4.52 -5.57
CA ILE A 228 19.78 -3.64 -4.83
C ILE A 228 18.81 -2.94 -5.76
N TYR A 229 17.52 -3.09 -5.44
CA TYR A 229 16.42 -2.33 -6.02
C TYR A 229 16.23 -1.01 -5.30
N ARG A 230 16.17 -1.04 -3.97
CA ARG A 230 15.85 0.14 -3.16
C ARG A 230 16.54 0.10 -1.82
N ILE A 231 16.95 1.28 -1.35
CA ILE A 231 17.39 1.52 0.02
C ILE A 231 16.50 2.58 0.65
N GLU A 232 15.94 2.26 1.81
CA GLU A 232 15.12 3.18 2.60
C GLU A 232 15.44 3.08 4.09
N GLN A 233 15.02 4.09 4.85
CA GLN A 233 15.08 4.00 6.31
C GLN A 233 14.10 2.96 6.83
N THR A 234 14.55 2.15 7.79
CA THR A 234 13.66 1.21 8.46
C THR A 234 12.44 1.94 9.01
N ALA A 235 11.26 1.52 8.56
CA ALA A 235 9.99 2.05 9.03
C ALA A 235 9.59 1.40 10.36
N PHE A 236 8.93 2.18 11.22
CA PHE A 236 8.40 1.71 12.50
C PHE A 236 6.91 2.04 12.59
N PHE A 237 6.11 0.99 12.75
CA PHE A 237 4.66 1.06 12.88
C PHE A 237 4.29 1.36 14.32
N GLN A 238 3.30 2.23 14.47
CA GLN A 238 2.79 2.68 15.75
C GLN A 238 1.33 3.10 15.64
N PHE A 239 0.71 3.34 16.79
CA PHE A 239 -0.64 3.88 16.94
C PHE A 239 -0.56 5.22 17.68
N MET A 240 -1.57 6.07 17.48
CA MET A 240 -1.71 7.28 18.26
C MET A 240 -2.34 6.97 19.62
N THR A 241 -2.01 7.81 20.60
CA THR A 241 -2.63 7.78 21.92
C THR A 241 -3.19 9.19 22.16
N PRO A 242 -4.46 9.34 22.58
CA PRO A 242 -5.04 10.64 22.83
C PRO A 242 -4.32 11.32 23.99
N SER A 243 -4.30 12.65 23.96
CA SER A 243 -3.57 13.45 24.94
C SER A 243 -4.21 13.42 26.34
N ALA A 244 -5.50 13.09 26.42
CA ALA A 244 -6.22 12.87 27.66
C ALA A 244 -7.18 11.68 27.53
N MET A 245 -7.29 10.87 28.58
CA MET A 245 -8.24 9.76 28.67
C MET A 245 -9.28 10.06 29.74
N ASN A 246 -10.53 10.28 29.34
CA ASN A 246 -11.66 10.52 30.24
C ASN A 246 -12.71 9.41 30.07
N PRO A 247 -12.45 8.18 30.55
CA PRO A 247 -13.33 7.07 30.27
C PRO A 247 -14.66 7.16 31.04
N PHE A 248 -15.76 6.75 30.40
CA PHE A 248 -17.10 6.73 30.98
C PHE A 248 -17.78 5.36 30.85
N ASN A 249 -18.87 5.13 31.58
CA ASN A 249 -19.61 3.87 31.57
C ASN A 249 -20.93 4.00 30.81
N SER A 250 -21.36 2.92 30.14
CA SER A 250 -22.72 2.76 29.61
C SER A 250 -23.15 1.30 29.70
N VAL A 251 -24.40 1.00 29.36
CA VAL A 251 -24.95 -0.36 29.36
C VAL A 251 -24.54 -1.07 28.07
N LEU A 252 -24.03 -2.31 28.21
CA LEU A 252 -23.60 -3.18 27.11
C LEU A 252 -24.42 -4.47 27.15
N ASN A 253 -25.62 -4.46 26.58
CA ASN A 253 -26.38 -5.68 26.36
C ASN A 253 -26.57 -5.87 24.86
N ILE A 254 -26.13 -7.00 24.31
CA ILE A 254 -26.41 -7.34 22.91
C ILE A 254 -27.92 -7.56 22.76
N ASP A 255 -28.49 -7.07 21.66
CA ASP A 255 -29.89 -7.34 21.32
C ASP A 255 -30.13 -8.86 21.23
N PRO A 256 -31.04 -9.43 22.03
CA PRO A 256 -31.27 -10.87 22.09
C PRO A 256 -31.82 -11.45 20.77
N ASN A 257 -32.24 -10.62 19.82
CA ASN A 257 -32.70 -11.06 18.50
C ASN A 257 -31.57 -11.24 17.48
N VAL A 258 -30.33 -10.86 17.82
CA VAL A 258 -29.18 -10.99 16.93
C VAL A 258 -28.63 -12.42 16.99
N ASP A 259 -28.61 -13.09 15.85
CA ASP A 259 -27.91 -14.37 15.69
C ASP A 259 -26.42 -14.13 15.48
N VAL A 260 -25.67 -14.13 16.58
CA VAL A 260 -24.21 -13.90 16.61
C VAL A 260 -23.45 -14.92 15.76
N ASP A 261 -23.93 -16.16 15.64
CA ASP A 261 -23.25 -17.21 14.88
C ASP A 261 -23.29 -16.91 13.37
N SER A 262 -24.34 -16.26 12.89
CA SER A 262 -24.52 -15.86 11.49
C SER A 262 -23.71 -14.63 11.05
N LEU A 263 -23.18 -13.85 12.00
CA LEU A 263 -22.49 -12.59 11.68
C LEU A 263 -21.22 -12.84 10.86
N PRO A 264 -20.93 -11.99 9.86
CA PRO A 264 -19.69 -12.06 9.10
C PRO A 264 -18.47 -11.76 9.97
N VAL A 265 -17.30 -12.23 9.53
CA VAL A 265 -16.07 -12.19 10.32
C VAL A 265 -15.02 -11.32 9.64
N VAL A 266 -14.34 -10.48 10.41
CA VAL A 266 -13.18 -9.67 9.98
C VAL A 266 -11.97 -10.02 10.83
N VAL A 267 -10.80 -10.17 10.22
CA VAL A 267 -9.55 -10.27 10.99
C VAL A 267 -9.10 -8.85 11.37
N VAL A 268 -8.82 -8.61 12.65
CA VAL A 268 -8.27 -7.34 13.15
C VAL A 268 -6.80 -7.55 13.52
N LEU A 269 -5.92 -6.88 12.78
CA LEU A 269 -4.47 -6.91 12.96
C LEU A 269 -4.02 -5.72 13.83
N ASP A 270 -3.92 -5.90 15.15
CA ASP A 270 -3.71 -4.79 16.09
C ASP A 270 -3.03 -5.23 17.40
N THR A 271 -3.23 -4.50 18.51
CA THR A 271 -2.59 -4.70 19.81
C THR A 271 -3.23 -5.78 20.69
N GLY A 272 -4.22 -6.51 20.18
CA GLY A 272 -5.05 -7.44 20.93
C GLY A 272 -6.42 -6.85 21.31
N VAL A 273 -7.42 -7.72 21.46
CA VAL A 273 -8.79 -7.39 21.86
C VAL A 273 -9.05 -7.92 23.26
N ASP A 274 -9.56 -7.08 24.16
CA ASP A 274 -9.92 -7.44 25.53
C ASP A 274 -11.32 -6.89 25.81
N PHE A 275 -12.34 -7.65 25.43
CA PHE A 275 -13.73 -7.26 25.68
C PHE A 275 -14.24 -7.77 27.03
N PRO A 276 -15.24 -7.08 27.61
CA PRO A 276 -15.90 -7.61 28.79
C PRO A 276 -16.61 -8.95 28.46
N PRO A 277 -16.78 -9.87 29.42
CA PRO A 277 -17.28 -11.23 29.17
C PRO A 277 -18.60 -11.32 28.38
N GLN A 278 -19.46 -10.30 28.46
CA GLN A 278 -20.73 -10.26 27.74
C GLN A 278 -20.57 -10.09 26.21
N LEU A 279 -19.42 -9.58 25.76
CA LEU A 279 -19.12 -9.35 24.34
C LEU A 279 -18.11 -10.35 23.77
N GLU A 280 -17.57 -11.26 24.60
CA GLU A 280 -16.54 -12.22 24.20
C GLU A 280 -16.99 -13.13 23.04
N GLN A 281 -18.29 -13.44 22.96
CA GLN A 281 -18.85 -14.21 21.83
C GLN A 281 -18.68 -13.52 20.46
N LEU A 282 -18.37 -12.22 20.44
CA LEU A 282 -18.09 -11.46 19.22
C LEU A 282 -16.63 -11.58 18.77
N VAL A 283 -15.77 -12.22 19.58
CA VAL A 283 -14.36 -12.49 19.32
C VAL A 283 -14.11 -14.01 19.37
N PRO A 284 -14.59 -14.77 18.37
CA PRO A 284 -14.52 -16.24 18.41
C PRO A 284 -13.09 -16.80 18.48
N ILE A 285 -12.07 -16.02 18.10
CA ILE A 285 -10.67 -16.46 18.08
C ILE A 285 -9.79 -15.31 18.58
N HIS A 286 -8.96 -15.61 19.59
CA HIS A 286 -7.80 -14.81 19.97
C HIS A 286 -6.54 -15.52 19.50
N TRP A 287 -5.73 -14.82 18.71
CA TRP A 287 -4.47 -15.31 18.16
C TRP A 287 -3.37 -14.30 18.39
N GLU A 288 -2.20 -14.78 18.82
CA GLU A 288 -0.98 -13.98 18.97
C GLU A 288 0.05 -14.44 17.95
N ALA A 289 0.67 -13.50 17.25
CA ALA A 289 1.71 -13.81 16.31
C ALA A 289 2.95 -14.41 16.99
N SER A 290 3.75 -15.15 16.22
CA SER A 290 4.98 -15.75 16.72
C SER A 290 5.89 -14.70 17.36
N ASN A 291 6.39 -15.00 18.57
CA ASN A 291 7.20 -14.10 19.40
C ASN A 291 6.54 -12.75 19.74
N CYS A 292 5.22 -12.65 19.73
CA CYS A 292 4.49 -11.43 20.05
C CYS A 292 3.94 -11.47 21.50
N THR A 293 4.77 -11.15 22.50
CA THR A 293 4.39 -11.30 23.92
C THR A 293 4.58 -10.02 24.72
N GLY A 294 3.80 -9.86 25.81
CA GLY A 294 4.11 -8.90 26.88
C GLY A 294 3.64 -7.45 26.67
N PHE A 295 2.93 -7.16 25.57
CA PHE A 295 2.34 -5.85 25.31
C PHE A 295 0.82 -5.89 25.40
N SER A 296 0.26 -4.88 26.06
CA SER A 296 -1.18 -4.65 26.14
C SER A 296 -1.44 -3.18 25.90
N HIS A 297 -2.39 -2.89 25.03
CA HIS A 297 -2.82 -1.54 24.71
C HIS A 297 -4.30 -1.60 24.30
N TYR A 298 -5.05 -0.53 24.58
CA TYR A 298 -6.50 -0.50 24.36
C TYR A 298 -6.89 -0.40 22.88
N HIS A 299 -5.95 0.00 22.00
CA HIS A 299 -6.23 0.35 20.61
C HIS A 299 -6.91 -0.79 19.84
N GLY A 300 -6.43 -2.03 19.95
CA GLY A 300 -7.06 -3.18 19.28
C GLY A 300 -8.51 -3.42 19.71
N THR A 301 -8.84 -3.19 20.99
CA THR A 301 -10.22 -3.27 21.49
C THR A 301 -11.10 -2.16 20.92
N SER A 302 -10.57 -0.92 20.87
CA SER A 302 -11.24 0.21 20.23
C SER A 302 -11.50 -0.02 18.74
N VAL A 303 -10.49 -0.51 18.01
CA VAL A 303 -10.58 -0.85 16.58
C VAL A 303 -11.62 -1.95 16.34
N ALA A 304 -11.55 -3.06 17.09
CA ALA A 304 -12.52 -4.15 16.99
C ALA A 304 -13.95 -3.66 17.24
N SER A 305 -14.16 -2.75 18.20
CA SER A 305 -15.50 -2.21 18.46
C SER A 305 -16.09 -1.44 17.28
N LYS A 306 -15.26 -0.75 16.48
CA LYS A 306 -15.70 -0.03 15.28
C LYS A 306 -16.05 -0.99 14.14
N VAL A 307 -15.37 -2.13 14.04
CA VAL A 307 -15.77 -3.21 13.11
C VAL A 307 -17.16 -3.72 13.50
N ILE A 308 -17.32 -4.09 14.77
CA ILE A 308 -18.49 -4.81 15.28
C ILE A 308 -19.73 -3.92 15.39
N PHE A 309 -19.59 -2.67 15.81
CA PHE A 309 -20.72 -1.80 16.15
C PHE A 309 -20.80 -0.52 15.30
N SER A 310 -19.89 -0.32 14.34
CA SER A 310 -19.77 0.95 13.62
C SER A 310 -19.60 2.11 14.62
N HIS A 311 -20.42 3.16 14.50
CA HIS A 311 -20.47 4.28 15.43
C HIS A 311 -21.33 3.95 16.66
N ILE A 312 -20.77 3.19 17.60
CA ILE A 312 -21.45 2.73 18.82
C ILE A 312 -22.08 3.87 19.63
N GLY A 313 -21.56 5.09 19.53
CA GLY A 313 -22.10 6.28 20.20
C GLY A 313 -23.58 6.56 19.91
N PHE A 314 -24.10 6.19 18.73
CA PHE A 314 -25.52 6.31 18.41
C PHE A 314 -26.40 5.23 19.07
N GLN A 315 -25.80 4.17 19.57
CA GLN A 315 -26.51 3.04 20.19
C GLN A 315 -26.56 3.15 21.73
N LEU A 316 -25.70 3.98 22.34
CA LEU A 316 -25.54 4.02 23.81
C LEU A 316 -26.74 4.55 24.59
N THR A 317 -27.69 5.19 23.93
CA THR A 317 -28.97 5.61 24.55
C THR A 317 -30.02 4.50 24.53
N ASN A 318 -29.79 3.42 23.79
CA ASN A 318 -30.68 2.28 23.71
C ASN A 318 -30.43 1.28 24.83
N GLN A 319 -31.42 0.45 25.12
CA GLN A 319 -31.28 -0.65 26.07
C GLN A 319 -30.31 -1.74 25.58
N TYR A 320 -30.26 -1.93 24.25
CA TYR A 320 -29.48 -2.95 23.59
C TYR A 320 -28.61 -2.35 22.48
N ILE A 321 -27.45 -2.97 22.26
CA ILE A 321 -26.56 -2.71 21.13
C ILE A 321 -26.67 -3.84 20.11
N VAL A 322 -26.52 -3.51 18.84
CA VAL A 322 -26.64 -4.44 17.71
C VAL A 322 -25.27 -4.60 17.06
N PRO A 323 -24.59 -5.74 17.25
CA PRO A 323 -23.39 -6.05 16.50
C PRO A 323 -23.74 -6.45 15.07
N ARG A 324 -22.89 -6.06 14.12
CA ARG A 324 -23.01 -6.36 12.68
C ARG A 324 -21.95 -7.33 12.16
N ALA A 325 -20.91 -7.59 12.95
CA ALA A 325 -19.80 -8.46 12.60
C ALA A 325 -19.19 -9.11 13.85
N LYS A 326 -18.38 -10.13 13.63
CA LYS A 326 -17.43 -10.71 14.59
C LYS A 326 -16.00 -10.40 14.18
N VAL A 327 -15.08 -10.48 15.12
CA VAL A 327 -13.65 -10.28 14.85
C VAL A 327 -12.81 -11.50 15.21
N ILE A 328 -11.85 -11.84 14.36
CA ILE A 328 -10.72 -12.66 14.76
C ILE A 328 -9.65 -11.69 15.26
N ASP A 329 -9.32 -11.75 16.54
CA ASP A 329 -8.28 -10.93 17.15
C ASP A 329 -6.92 -11.50 16.76
N CYS A 330 -6.15 -10.73 15.98
CA CYS A 330 -4.78 -11.05 15.62
C CYS A 330 -3.83 -10.01 16.21
N LYS A 331 -3.24 -10.36 17.34
CA LYS A 331 -2.26 -9.52 18.02
C LYS A 331 -0.90 -9.59 17.32
N ILE A 332 -0.46 -8.44 16.81
CA ILE A 332 0.82 -8.30 16.09
C ILE A 332 1.78 -7.28 16.72
N TYR A 333 1.40 -6.67 17.85
CA TYR A 333 2.23 -5.73 18.61
C TYR A 333 2.69 -6.33 19.94
N ASP A 334 4.01 -6.31 20.15
CA ASP A 334 4.70 -6.62 21.40
C ASP A 334 5.43 -5.39 22.00
N GLN A 335 5.28 -4.22 21.37
CA GLN A 335 5.82 -2.94 21.83
C GLN A 335 5.15 -1.79 21.08
N LYS A 336 5.39 -0.55 21.52
CA LYS A 336 4.80 0.65 20.91
C LYS A 336 5.25 0.88 19.45
N ASN A 337 6.54 0.62 19.17
CA ASN A 337 7.15 0.85 17.86
C ASN A 337 7.65 -0.48 17.32
N ASN A 338 6.94 -1.06 16.36
CA ASN A 338 7.35 -2.31 15.72
C ASN A 338 8.02 -2.02 14.39
N ALA A 339 9.18 -2.63 14.16
CA ALA A 339 9.86 -2.49 12.89
C ALA A 339 9.07 -3.18 11.77
N GLN A 340 9.11 -2.58 10.57
CA GLN A 340 8.38 -3.04 9.38
C GLN A 340 8.65 -4.52 9.06
N ASP A 341 9.90 -4.99 9.20
CA ASP A 341 10.27 -6.38 8.95
C ASP A 341 9.54 -7.38 9.87
N VAL A 342 9.43 -7.06 11.17
CA VAL A 342 8.68 -7.85 12.15
C VAL A 342 7.18 -7.82 11.83
N MET A 343 6.66 -6.66 11.46
CA MET A 343 5.25 -6.50 11.09
C MET A 343 4.89 -7.31 9.85
N ILE A 344 5.76 -7.34 8.83
CA ILE A 344 5.58 -8.13 7.60
C ILE A 344 5.40 -9.62 7.95
N GLU A 345 6.28 -10.16 8.80
CA GLU A 345 6.23 -11.58 9.20
C GLU A 345 4.94 -11.91 9.93
N ARG A 346 4.54 -11.08 10.90
CA ARG A 346 3.33 -11.29 11.71
C ARG A 346 2.05 -11.16 10.88
N ILE A 347 1.99 -10.20 9.96
CA ILE A 347 0.85 -10.02 9.05
C ILE A 347 0.74 -11.20 8.10
N ARG A 348 1.85 -11.66 7.50
CA ARG A 348 1.87 -12.84 6.64
C ARG A 348 1.38 -14.08 7.39
N GLU A 349 1.88 -14.30 8.60
CA GLU A 349 1.48 -15.42 9.46
C GLU A 349 -0.05 -15.39 9.72
N ALA A 350 -0.60 -14.23 10.07
CA ALA A 350 -2.05 -14.09 10.29
C ALA A 350 -2.85 -14.38 9.01
N VAL A 351 -2.41 -13.86 7.86
CA VAL A 351 -3.06 -14.13 6.57
C VAL A 351 -3.05 -15.63 6.25
N GLU A 352 -1.92 -16.30 6.44
CA GLU A 352 -1.77 -17.74 6.20
C GLU A 352 -2.71 -18.58 7.07
N ASN A 353 -2.92 -18.17 8.32
CA ASN A 353 -3.82 -18.86 9.24
C ASN A 353 -5.30 -18.59 8.93
N PHE A 354 -5.67 -17.37 8.54
CA PHE A 354 -7.07 -16.94 8.56
C PHE A 354 -7.69 -16.61 7.20
N ALA A 355 -6.92 -16.55 6.11
CA ALA A 355 -7.45 -16.26 4.77
C ALA A 355 -8.42 -17.33 4.26
N SER A 356 -8.43 -18.53 4.84
CA SER A 356 -9.41 -19.58 4.53
C SER A 356 -10.74 -19.39 5.27
N LEU A 357 -10.76 -18.65 6.38
CA LEU A 357 -11.94 -18.38 7.20
C LEU A 357 -12.65 -17.08 6.82
N THR A 358 -11.88 -16.03 6.52
CA THR A 358 -12.42 -14.76 6.03
C THR A 358 -11.49 -14.15 5.00
N LYS A 359 -12.05 -13.27 4.16
CA LYS A 359 -11.34 -12.54 3.13
C LYS A 359 -11.08 -11.08 3.48
N ILE A 360 -11.48 -10.62 4.68
CA ILE A 360 -11.40 -9.21 5.08
C ILE A 360 -10.47 -9.07 6.28
N PHE A 361 -9.44 -8.24 6.11
CA PHE A 361 -8.43 -7.95 7.12
C PHE A 361 -8.40 -6.44 7.35
N ASN A 362 -8.60 -6.00 8.59
CA ASN A 362 -8.44 -4.61 8.98
C ASN A 362 -7.03 -4.38 9.53
N LEU A 363 -6.31 -3.40 8.97
CA LEU A 363 -5.00 -2.95 9.42
C LEU A 363 -5.06 -1.45 9.75
N SER A 364 -5.26 -1.15 11.02
CA SER A 364 -5.39 0.22 11.54
C SER A 364 -4.06 0.75 12.10
N SER A 365 -2.96 0.50 11.41
CA SER A 365 -1.65 1.05 11.79
C SER A 365 -0.86 1.52 10.58
N ASN A 366 -0.18 2.64 10.79
CA ASN A 366 0.67 3.27 9.82
C ASN A 366 2.00 3.65 10.46
N ILE A 367 2.97 3.96 9.61
CA ILE A 367 4.16 4.70 10.01
C ILE A 367 3.80 6.19 10.21
N LYS A 368 4.65 6.94 10.90
CA LYS A 368 4.39 8.37 11.15
C LYS A 368 4.49 9.27 9.92
N ARG A 369 5.39 8.93 8.98
CA ARG A 369 5.78 9.79 7.86
C ARG A 369 4.91 9.53 6.62
N PRO A 370 4.70 10.52 5.74
CA PRO A 370 4.01 10.36 4.47
C PRO A 370 4.79 9.42 3.55
N ILE A 371 4.06 8.85 2.58
CA ILE A 371 4.64 7.99 1.53
C ILE A 371 5.63 8.77 0.65
N GLU A 372 6.53 8.02 0.04
CA GLU A 372 7.70 8.57 -0.64
C GLU A 372 7.48 8.72 -2.15
N GLY A 373 7.16 9.94 -2.58
CA GLY A 373 7.06 10.25 -4.01
C GLY A 373 6.14 9.28 -4.75
N ASP A 374 6.62 8.69 -5.84
CA ASP A 374 5.82 7.81 -6.68
C ASP A 374 6.15 6.32 -6.55
N GLU A 375 6.84 5.93 -5.48
CA GLU A 375 7.18 4.53 -5.24
C GLU A 375 6.38 3.90 -4.12
N LEU A 376 5.87 2.70 -4.37
CA LEU A 376 5.23 1.84 -3.38
C LEU A 376 6.23 1.46 -2.27
N SER A 377 5.80 1.54 -1.01
CA SER A 377 6.55 1.10 0.17
C SER A 377 6.71 -0.42 0.24
N ILE A 378 7.69 -0.90 1.02
CA ILE A 378 7.92 -2.34 1.18
C ILE A 378 6.70 -3.03 1.80
N MET A 379 6.07 -2.45 2.83
CA MET A 379 4.83 -3.03 3.38
C MET A 379 3.68 -2.93 2.37
N GLY A 380 3.51 -1.80 1.68
CA GLY A 380 2.47 -1.66 0.64
C GLY A 380 2.58 -2.74 -0.44
N TYR A 381 3.81 -3.03 -0.90
CA TYR A 381 4.11 -4.11 -1.82
C TYR A 381 3.78 -5.49 -1.22
N GLU A 382 4.19 -5.76 0.02
CA GLU A 382 3.88 -7.02 0.69
C GLU A 382 2.37 -7.27 0.81
N LEU A 383 1.59 -6.24 1.18
CA LEU A 383 0.14 -6.35 1.27
C LEU A 383 -0.49 -6.67 -0.10
N ASP A 384 0.00 -6.06 -1.18
CA ASP A 384 -0.46 -6.36 -2.55
C ASP A 384 -0.15 -7.79 -2.98
N VAL A 385 1.03 -8.30 -2.65
CA VAL A 385 1.39 -9.70 -2.90
C VAL A 385 0.46 -10.64 -2.13
N LEU A 386 0.19 -10.36 -0.84
CA LEU A 386 -0.71 -11.14 0.00
C LEU A 386 -2.16 -11.13 -0.53
N MET A 387 -2.69 -9.96 -0.89
CA MET A 387 -4.03 -9.83 -1.49
C MET A 387 -4.14 -10.60 -2.81
N SER A 388 -3.13 -10.49 -3.68
CA SER A 388 -3.10 -11.20 -4.95
C SER A 388 -3.03 -12.72 -4.77
N LYS A 389 -2.22 -13.21 -3.81
CA LYS A 389 -2.01 -14.63 -3.53
C LYS A 389 -3.20 -15.29 -2.86
N TYR A 390 -3.75 -14.68 -1.81
CA TYR A 390 -4.80 -15.28 -0.97
C TYR A 390 -6.23 -14.86 -1.34
N LYS A 391 -6.37 -13.93 -2.30
CA LYS A 391 -7.65 -13.35 -2.73
C LYS A 391 -8.42 -12.73 -1.57
N ILE A 392 -7.69 -11.99 -0.74
CA ILE A 392 -8.21 -11.24 0.41
C ILE A 392 -8.21 -9.74 0.11
N LYS A 393 -8.79 -8.95 1.02
CA LYS A 393 -8.75 -7.49 1.02
C LYS A 393 -8.27 -6.97 2.37
N PHE A 394 -7.27 -6.11 2.33
CA PHE A 394 -6.94 -5.26 3.46
C PHE A 394 -7.76 -3.98 3.40
N VAL A 395 -8.35 -3.60 4.54
CA VAL A 395 -8.91 -2.28 4.79
C VAL A 395 -7.91 -1.56 5.70
N ILE A 396 -7.37 -0.44 5.21
CA ILE A 396 -6.15 0.18 5.73
C ILE A 396 -6.47 1.63 6.12
N SER A 397 -6.05 2.07 7.30
CA SER A 397 -6.14 3.48 7.68
C SER A 397 -5.23 4.34 6.81
N ALA A 398 -5.68 5.52 6.37
CA ALA A 398 -4.85 6.45 5.59
C ALA A 398 -3.64 7.00 6.37
N GLY A 399 -3.67 6.88 7.71
CA GLY A 399 -2.70 7.42 8.64
C GLY A 399 -3.13 8.79 9.16
N ASN A 400 -2.36 9.31 10.11
CA ASN A 400 -2.65 10.56 10.79
C ASN A 400 -1.38 11.43 10.87
N HIS A 401 -1.56 12.74 10.90
CA HIS A 401 -0.51 13.74 11.13
C HIS A 401 -0.92 14.67 12.28
N GLU A 402 0.02 15.52 12.73
CA GLU A 402 -0.18 16.42 13.88
C GLU A 402 -0.28 17.90 13.45
N LEU A 403 -0.43 18.20 12.15
CA LEU A 403 -0.50 19.56 11.60
C LEU A 403 -1.54 20.49 12.25
N VAL A 404 -2.63 19.96 12.80
CA VAL A 404 -3.61 20.77 13.57
C VAL A 404 -2.99 21.51 14.78
N THR A 405 -1.82 21.07 15.26
CA THR A 405 -1.09 21.72 16.35
C THR A 405 -0.27 22.93 15.91
N SER A 406 0.03 23.05 14.60
CA SER A 406 0.86 24.12 14.02
C SER A 406 0.12 24.99 13.00
N CYS A 407 -0.92 24.48 12.36
CA CYS A 407 -1.75 25.19 11.38
C CYS A 407 -2.99 25.80 12.04
N SER A 408 -3.46 26.92 11.49
CA SER A 408 -4.58 27.70 12.01
C SER A 408 -5.89 27.51 11.24
N SER A 409 -5.84 26.89 10.06
CA SER A 409 -7.00 26.58 9.22
C SER A 409 -6.87 25.22 8.53
N LEU A 410 -7.97 24.71 7.98
CA LEU A 410 -7.94 23.49 7.17
C LEU A 410 -7.18 23.72 5.87
N GLU A 411 -7.28 24.90 5.25
CA GLU A 411 -6.55 25.23 4.02
C GLU A 411 -5.04 25.14 4.22
N GLU A 412 -4.51 25.65 5.34
CA GLU A 412 -3.09 25.53 5.67
C GLU A 412 -2.66 24.07 5.87
N ILE A 413 -3.54 23.21 6.38
CA ILE A 413 -3.28 21.78 6.52
C ILE A 413 -3.24 21.11 5.13
N LEU A 414 -4.21 21.40 4.27
CA LEU A 414 -4.34 20.81 2.93
C LEU A 414 -3.20 21.21 1.97
N GLU A 415 -2.49 22.29 2.25
CA GLU A 415 -1.33 22.77 1.47
C GLU A 415 0.02 22.22 1.99
N ASP A 416 0.05 21.49 3.11
CA ASP A 416 1.28 20.98 3.72
C ASP A 416 1.71 19.62 3.13
N ASP A 417 3.01 19.46 2.86
CA ASP A 417 3.57 18.23 2.28
C ASP A 417 3.44 17.00 3.20
N ASP A 418 3.27 17.19 4.52
CA ASP A 418 3.11 16.10 5.49
C ASP A 418 1.69 15.51 5.50
N ILE A 419 0.73 16.09 4.77
CA ILE A 419 -0.66 15.61 4.76
C ILE A 419 -0.85 14.29 4.01
N ARG A 420 0.08 13.91 3.15
CA ARG A 420 -0.09 12.74 2.27
C ARG A 420 -0.22 11.44 3.05
N ILE A 421 -0.95 10.45 2.52
CA ILE A 421 -1.11 9.11 3.12
C ILE A 421 0.21 8.51 3.63
N ALA A 422 0.13 7.67 4.65
CA ALA A 422 1.30 7.00 5.23
C ALA A 422 1.30 5.49 4.94
N GLU A 423 2.47 4.89 4.80
CA GLU A 423 2.60 3.44 4.64
C GLU A 423 1.83 2.69 5.75
N PRO A 424 1.03 1.67 5.40
CA PRO A 424 0.95 0.98 4.10
C PRO A 424 -0.29 1.37 3.28
N ALA A 425 -0.84 2.56 3.51
CA ALA A 425 -2.03 3.07 2.83
C ALA A 425 -1.83 3.27 1.31
N ASP A 426 -0.58 3.19 0.86
CA ASP A 426 -0.17 3.19 -0.54
C ASP A 426 -0.35 1.84 -1.25
N ALA A 427 -0.71 0.75 -0.55
CA ALA A 427 -1.06 -0.53 -1.17
C ALA A 427 -2.13 -0.35 -2.27
N MET A 428 -1.84 -0.84 -3.48
CA MET A 428 -2.67 -0.60 -4.66
C MET A 428 -3.99 -1.38 -4.61
N LEU A 429 -3.97 -2.61 -4.09
CA LEU A 429 -5.14 -3.50 -4.05
C LEU A 429 -5.98 -3.34 -2.78
N GLY A 430 -5.48 -2.59 -1.81
CA GLY A 430 -6.08 -2.35 -0.50
C GLY A 430 -7.11 -1.22 -0.54
N ILE A 431 -8.04 -1.25 0.40
CA ILE A 431 -9.06 -0.20 0.58
C ILE A 431 -8.54 0.77 1.64
N THR A 432 -8.01 1.89 1.20
CA THR A 432 -7.50 2.94 2.10
C THR A 432 -8.63 3.85 2.54
N VAL A 433 -8.72 4.12 3.84
CA VAL A 433 -9.84 4.86 4.43
C VAL A 433 -9.34 6.12 5.13
N GLY A 434 -9.77 7.27 4.65
CA GLY A 434 -9.56 8.57 5.28
C GLY A 434 -10.61 8.88 6.35
N SER A 435 -10.52 10.05 6.97
CA SER A 435 -11.45 10.50 7.99
C SER A 435 -12.02 11.88 7.68
N ILE A 436 -13.33 12.02 7.91
CA ILE A 436 -14.07 13.29 7.82
C ILE A 436 -14.83 13.58 9.11
N VAL A 437 -15.18 14.85 9.30
CA VAL A 437 -15.89 15.31 10.49
C VAL A 437 -17.40 15.13 10.34
N GLY A 438 -18.04 14.48 11.30
CA GLY A 438 -19.49 14.24 11.28
C GLY A 438 -20.33 15.18 12.16
N PHE A 439 -19.71 15.93 13.09
CA PHE A 439 -20.38 16.90 13.95
C PHE A 439 -19.66 18.24 13.95
N HIS A 440 -20.45 19.33 14.03
CA HIS A 440 -19.88 20.67 14.10
C HIS A 440 -19.36 20.98 15.50
N HIS A 441 -18.10 21.40 15.58
CA HIS A 441 -17.44 21.83 16.81
C HIS A 441 -16.72 23.17 16.58
N ASN A 442 -17.05 24.21 17.37
CA ASN A 442 -16.56 25.58 17.14
C ASN A 442 -15.03 25.74 17.19
N ALA A 443 -14.34 24.88 17.94
CA ALA A 443 -12.88 24.93 18.08
C ALA A 443 -12.14 24.07 17.05
N SER A 444 -12.87 23.36 16.17
CA SER A 444 -12.26 22.64 15.05
C SER A 444 -12.02 23.57 13.87
N VAL A 445 -10.91 23.35 13.17
CA VAL A 445 -10.62 23.98 11.89
C VAL A 445 -11.43 23.37 10.73
N SER A 446 -11.98 22.16 10.92
CA SER A 446 -12.79 21.43 9.93
C SER A 446 -14.28 21.49 10.29
N LYS A 447 -15.14 21.65 9.29
CA LYS A 447 -16.60 21.61 9.43
C LYS A 447 -17.12 20.21 9.12
N VAL A 448 -18.42 20.01 9.31
CA VAL A 448 -19.10 18.76 8.93
C VAL A 448 -18.87 18.48 7.45
N ASN A 449 -18.49 17.24 7.14
CA ASN A 449 -18.10 16.72 5.83
C ASN A 449 -16.75 17.20 5.28
N ASP A 450 -16.02 18.05 6.01
CA ASP A 450 -14.63 18.36 5.67
C ASP A 450 -13.71 17.22 6.13
N VAL A 451 -12.53 17.11 5.50
CA VAL A 451 -11.42 16.26 5.96
C VAL A 451 -11.12 16.55 7.42
N ALA A 452 -10.99 15.50 8.24
CA ALA A 452 -10.66 15.67 9.65
C ALA A 452 -9.25 16.27 9.79
N PRO A 453 -9.00 17.20 10.74
CA PRO A 453 -7.73 17.96 10.81
C PRO A 453 -6.45 17.15 11.01
N TYR A 454 -6.58 15.85 11.29
CA TYR A 454 -5.47 14.92 11.47
C TYR A 454 -5.35 13.92 10.31
N SER A 455 -6.35 13.84 9.41
CA SER A 455 -6.46 12.78 8.43
C SER A 455 -5.52 13.03 7.27
N ARG A 456 -4.74 12.00 6.92
CA ARG A 456 -3.95 12.03 5.71
C ARG A 456 -4.82 11.87 4.46
N ILE A 457 -4.39 12.47 3.34
CA ILE A 457 -5.08 12.49 2.04
C ILE A 457 -4.16 12.01 0.90
N GLY A 458 -4.69 11.85 -0.29
CA GLY A 458 -3.91 11.53 -1.48
C GLY A 458 -3.10 12.70 -2.05
N PRO A 459 -2.45 12.48 -3.20
CA PRO A 459 -2.50 11.24 -3.99
C PRO A 459 -1.71 10.10 -3.35
N GLY A 460 -1.98 8.86 -3.75
CA GLY A 460 -1.09 7.72 -3.55
C GLY A 460 0.13 7.79 -4.47
N PHE A 461 0.96 6.74 -4.48
CA PHE A 461 2.14 6.66 -5.35
C PHE A 461 1.74 6.76 -6.83
N ALA A 462 2.56 7.38 -7.69
CA ALA A 462 2.33 7.51 -9.13
C ALA A 462 0.94 8.09 -9.51
N GLY A 463 0.39 8.95 -8.65
CA GLY A 463 -0.91 9.59 -8.87
C GLY A 463 -2.13 8.68 -8.65
N PHE A 464 -1.97 7.49 -8.07
CA PHE A 464 -3.11 6.64 -7.72
C PHE A 464 -4.05 7.35 -6.73
N TYR A 465 -5.36 7.28 -6.97
CA TYR A 465 -6.33 7.87 -6.05
C TYR A 465 -6.30 7.19 -4.69
N LYS A 466 -6.03 8.00 -3.66
CA LYS A 466 -6.15 7.64 -2.25
C LYS A 466 -6.70 8.87 -1.49
N PRO A 467 -7.41 8.69 -0.37
CA PRO A 467 -7.95 7.42 0.09
C PRO A 467 -8.97 6.86 -0.92
N ASP A 468 -9.34 5.59 -0.78
CA ASP A 468 -10.38 4.99 -1.63
C ASP A 468 -11.78 5.43 -1.17
N LEU A 469 -11.95 5.57 0.14
CA LEU A 469 -13.19 5.97 0.82
C LEU A 469 -12.86 6.84 2.03
N VAL A 470 -13.86 7.53 2.56
CA VAL A 470 -13.80 8.17 3.87
C VAL A 470 -14.89 7.62 4.78
N ALA A 471 -14.71 7.74 6.09
CA ALA A 471 -15.80 7.57 7.06
C ALA A 471 -15.72 8.64 8.14
N TYR A 472 -16.78 8.80 8.92
CA TYR A 472 -16.79 9.77 10.02
C TYR A 472 -15.89 9.31 11.17
N GLY A 473 -14.86 10.09 11.50
CA GLY A 473 -13.89 9.76 12.55
C GLY A 473 -13.75 10.82 13.64
N ALA A 474 -14.78 11.65 13.83
CA ALA A 474 -14.73 12.83 14.69
C ALA A 474 -13.62 13.84 14.29
N THR A 475 -13.42 14.86 15.11
CA THR A 475 -12.42 15.91 14.88
C THR A 475 -11.39 15.94 16.01
N GLN A 476 -10.30 16.69 15.81
CA GLN A 476 -9.32 17.01 16.85
C GLN A 476 -9.10 18.52 16.92
N TYR A 477 -8.88 19.05 18.12
CA TYR A 477 -8.52 20.46 18.32
C TYR A 477 -6.99 20.64 18.30
N SER A 478 -6.54 21.90 18.24
CA SER A 478 -5.11 22.24 18.19
C SER A 478 -4.33 21.88 19.46
N ASP A 479 -5.02 21.70 20.60
CA ASP A 479 -4.43 21.15 21.83
C ASP A 479 -4.44 19.61 21.88
N MET A 480 -4.73 18.97 20.74
CA MET A 480 -4.87 17.53 20.52
C MET A 480 -6.05 16.87 21.27
N SER A 481 -6.90 17.64 21.94
CA SER A 481 -8.10 17.10 22.56
C SER A 481 -9.15 16.72 21.52
N VAL A 482 -9.92 15.67 21.83
CA VAL A 482 -11.01 15.16 20.99
C VAL A 482 -12.32 15.55 21.65
N PRO A 483 -13.18 16.35 21.00
CA PRO A 483 -14.49 16.65 21.55
C PRO A 483 -15.40 15.42 21.47
N SER A 484 -16.26 15.26 22.48
CA SER A 484 -17.21 14.15 22.52
C SER A 484 -18.33 14.35 21.49
N ASP A 485 -18.49 13.34 20.64
CA ASP A 485 -19.63 13.17 19.74
C ASP A 485 -19.82 11.67 19.42
N PRO A 486 -20.96 11.25 18.86
CA PRO A 486 -21.23 9.84 18.57
C PRO A 486 -20.18 9.12 17.69
N TYR A 487 -19.43 9.84 16.86
CA TYR A 487 -18.38 9.26 16.01
C TYR A 487 -17.07 9.06 16.77
N ALA A 488 -16.79 9.89 17.79
CA ALA A 488 -15.58 9.82 18.64
C ALA A 488 -15.59 8.63 19.60
N ILE A 489 -16.75 8.11 19.96
CA ILE A 489 -16.86 7.09 21.02
C ILE A 489 -16.30 5.74 20.57
N VAL A 490 -15.33 5.21 21.32
CA VAL A 490 -14.71 3.88 21.18
C VAL A 490 -14.86 3.06 22.47
N LEU A 491 -14.84 1.73 22.36
CA LEU A 491 -14.90 0.80 23.52
C LEU A 491 -13.49 0.41 23.99
N LEU A 492 -13.27 0.43 25.30
CA LEU A 492 -11.99 0.12 25.97
C LEU A 492 -11.96 -1.27 26.63
N PRO A 493 -10.76 -1.81 26.92
CA PRO A 493 -10.58 -2.97 27.78
C PRO A 493 -11.22 -2.74 29.14
N ASN A 494 -12.25 -3.54 29.49
CA ASN A 494 -13.18 -3.43 30.65
C ASN A 494 -14.61 -2.93 30.36
N GLY A 495 -14.96 -2.64 29.10
CA GLY A 495 -16.33 -2.21 28.75
C GLY A 495 -16.63 -0.73 29.02
N LYS A 496 -15.61 0.08 29.32
CA LYS A 496 -15.72 1.55 29.35
C LYS A 496 -15.61 2.14 27.96
N PHE A 497 -15.99 3.41 27.85
CA PHE A 497 -15.92 4.16 26.61
C PHE A 497 -14.96 5.34 26.73
N LEU A 498 -14.39 5.75 25.61
CA LEU A 498 -13.53 6.92 25.50
C LEU A 498 -13.87 7.68 24.20
N ASP A 499 -13.75 9.00 24.22
CA ASP A 499 -13.73 9.79 23.00
C ASP A 499 -12.31 9.77 22.42
N ASP A 500 -12.16 9.26 21.21
CA ASP A 500 -10.91 9.19 20.47
C ASP A 500 -11.17 9.44 18.98
N CYS A 501 -10.15 9.83 18.25
CA CYS A 501 -10.24 10.12 16.82
C CYS A 501 -9.04 9.56 16.07
N GLY A 502 -9.22 9.28 14.79
CA GLY A 502 -8.15 8.75 13.96
C GLY A 502 -8.69 7.94 12.79
N THR A 503 -7.91 7.88 11.71
CA THR A 503 -8.20 6.98 10.59
C THR A 503 -8.12 5.50 11.01
N SER A 504 -7.46 5.20 12.14
CA SER A 504 -7.51 3.88 12.79
C SER A 504 -8.90 3.46 13.24
N TYR A 505 -9.83 4.41 13.40
CA TYR A 505 -11.23 4.17 13.76
C TYR A 505 -12.21 4.32 12.58
N THR A 506 -11.77 4.85 11.44
CA THR A 506 -12.58 4.92 10.21
C THR A 506 -12.39 3.69 9.34
N ALA A 507 -11.16 3.20 9.18
CA ALA A 507 -10.86 1.93 8.51
C ALA A 507 -11.70 0.74 9.02
N PRO A 508 -11.82 0.49 10.33
CA PRO A 508 -12.64 -0.62 10.84
C PRO A 508 -14.14 -0.43 10.60
N VAL A 509 -14.63 0.82 10.48
CA VAL A 509 -16.03 1.05 10.09
C VAL A 509 -16.25 0.52 8.67
N VAL A 510 -15.38 0.87 7.72
CA VAL A 510 -15.46 0.38 6.34
C VAL A 510 -15.22 -1.14 6.27
N ALA A 511 -14.36 -1.70 7.12
CA ALA A 511 -14.18 -3.15 7.20
C ALA A 511 -15.46 -3.89 7.63
N GLY A 512 -16.21 -3.32 8.57
CA GLY A 512 -17.53 -3.81 8.93
C GLY A 512 -18.55 -3.67 7.80
N ASP A 513 -18.58 -2.52 7.09
CA ASP A 513 -19.46 -2.31 5.92
C ASP A 513 -19.19 -3.36 4.84
N LEU A 514 -17.90 -3.61 4.54
CA LEU A 514 -17.47 -4.63 3.59
C LEU A 514 -17.88 -6.04 4.03
N ALA A 515 -17.84 -6.34 5.33
CA ALA A 515 -18.24 -7.63 5.88
C ALA A 515 -19.75 -7.87 5.75
N GLU A 516 -20.57 -6.86 6.04
CA GLU A 516 -22.02 -6.91 5.83
C GLU A 516 -22.35 -7.15 4.34
N LEU A 517 -21.72 -6.39 3.44
CA LEU A 517 -21.89 -6.58 2.00
C LEU A 517 -21.42 -7.96 1.53
N SER A 518 -20.27 -8.43 2.02
CA SER A 518 -19.75 -9.76 1.71
C SER A 518 -20.71 -10.87 2.14
N SER A 519 -21.48 -10.69 3.22
CA SER A 519 -22.44 -11.70 3.69
C SER A 519 -23.70 -11.84 2.84
N VAL A 520 -24.00 -10.86 1.98
CA VAL A 520 -25.23 -10.84 1.16
C VAL A 520 -24.98 -11.02 -0.34
N VAL A 521 -23.72 -10.97 -0.78
CA VAL A 521 -23.36 -11.25 -2.18
C VAL A 521 -23.17 -12.74 -2.42
N PRO A 522 -23.37 -13.23 -3.66
CA PRO A 522 -23.12 -14.63 -4.00
C PRO A 522 -21.72 -15.10 -3.59
N ASP A 523 -21.64 -16.32 -3.06
CA ASP A 523 -20.41 -17.00 -2.65
C ASP A 523 -19.53 -16.21 -1.65
N ASN A 524 -20.11 -15.21 -0.99
CA ASN A 524 -19.40 -14.24 -0.16
C ASN A 524 -18.21 -13.57 -0.86
N ASP A 525 -18.29 -13.34 -2.17
CA ASP A 525 -17.20 -12.78 -2.98
C ASP A 525 -16.80 -11.37 -2.51
N VAL A 526 -15.60 -11.25 -1.95
CA VAL A 526 -15.07 -9.99 -1.39
C VAL A 526 -14.82 -8.92 -2.46
N VAL A 527 -14.53 -9.32 -3.71
CA VAL A 527 -14.27 -8.39 -4.81
C VAL A 527 -15.60 -7.80 -5.30
N LEU A 528 -16.65 -8.62 -5.37
CA LEU A 528 -18.01 -8.14 -5.66
C LEU A 528 -18.51 -7.23 -4.53
N ALA A 529 -18.28 -7.61 -3.26
CA ALA A 529 -18.61 -6.76 -2.12
C ALA A 529 -17.89 -5.41 -2.17
N GLN A 530 -16.58 -5.40 -2.49
CA GLN A 530 -15.82 -4.15 -2.71
C GLN A 530 -16.41 -3.31 -3.85
N ALA A 531 -16.79 -3.93 -4.96
CA ALA A 531 -17.39 -3.21 -6.09
C ALA A 531 -18.73 -2.55 -5.69
N LEU A 532 -19.57 -3.25 -4.91
CA LEU A 532 -20.81 -2.70 -4.39
C LEU A 532 -20.57 -1.58 -3.37
N LEU A 533 -19.58 -1.75 -2.48
CA LEU A 533 -19.17 -0.72 -1.53
C LEU A 533 -18.78 0.57 -2.25
N TYR A 534 -17.91 0.47 -3.26
CA TYR A 534 -17.48 1.63 -4.06
C TYR A 534 -18.60 2.25 -4.88
N ASN A 535 -19.51 1.45 -5.42
CA ASN A 535 -20.65 1.96 -6.18
C ASN A 535 -21.73 2.58 -5.28
N GLY A 536 -21.82 2.11 -4.04
CA GLY A 536 -22.76 2.61 -3.03
C GLY A 536 -22.27 3.85 -2.27
N ALA A 537 -20.98 4.16 -2.37
CA ALA A 537 -20.37 5.29 -1.68
C ALA A 537 -21.09 6.61 -2.01
N GLN A 538 -21.39 7.40 -0.98
CA GLN A 538 -22.11 8.66 -1.13
C GLN A 538 -21.13 9.81 -1.32
N GLN A 539 -21.28 10.53 -2.42
CA GLN A 539 -20.48 11.71 -2.72
C GLN A 539 -21.01 12.91 -1.93
N LEU A 540 -20.11 13.58 -1.21
CA LEU A 540 -20.42 14.74 -0.35
C LEU A 540 -20.35 16.08 -1.10
N TRP A 541 -20.05 16.04 -2.39
CA TRP A 541 -19.87 17.19 -3.28
C TRP A 541 -20.87 17.17 -4.44
N ASP A 542 -21.15 18.33 -5.05
CA ASP A 542 -21.95 18.38 -6.28
C ASP A 542 -21.10 17.87 -7.44
N THR A 543 -21.57 16.82 -8.11
CA THR A 543 -20.89 16.24 -9.27
C THR A 543 -21.24 16.90 -10.59
N ARG A 544 -22.19 17.85 -10.59
CA ARG A 544 -22.58 18.57 -11.79
C ARG A 544 -21.58 19.69 -12.06
N LYS A 545 -20.96 19.64 -13.24
CA LYS A 545 -20.06 20.68 -13.77
C LYS A 545 -18.74 20.84 -13.02
N ILE A 546 -18.21 19.76 -12.43
CA ILE A 546 -16.83 19.72 -11.95
C ILE A 546 -15.87 19.56 -13.13
N THR A 547 -14.76 20.29 -13.09
CA THR A 547 -13.63 20.09 -13.99
C THR A 547 -12.87 18.81 -13.63
N GLN A 548 -11.98 18.33 -14.51
CA GLN A 548 -11.15 17.16 -14.22
C GLN A 548 -10.23 17.42 -13.04
N ASP A 549 -9.57 18.59 -12.98
CA ASP A 549 -8.67 18.97 -11.89
C ASP A 549 -9.41 19.04 -10.54
N GLU A 550 -10.64 19.57 -10.53
CA GLU A 550 -11.49 19.57 -9.32
C GLU A 550 -11.88 18.14 -8.91
N ALA A 551 -12.21 17.27 -9.87
CA ALA A 551 -12.52 15.87 -9.57
C ALA A 551 -11.31 15.12 -9.02
N GLU A 552 -10.11 15.39 -9.55
CA GLU A 552 -8.85 14.83 -9.07
C GLU A 552 -8.52 15.31 -7.66
N TYR A 553 -8.64 16.61 -7.41
CA TYR A 553 -8.44 17.20 -6.08
C TYR A 553 -9.41 16.63 -5.06
N ILE A 554 -10.71 16.63 -5.35
CA ILE A 554 -11.75 16.07 -4.46
C ILE A 554 -11.53 14.57 -4.24
N GLY A 555 -11.16 13.83 -5.30
CA GLY A 555 -10.83 12.41 -5.20
C GLY A 555 -9.64 12.13 -4.28
N ASN A 556 -8.65 13.01 -4.25
CA ASN A 556 -7.53 12.90 -3.31
C ASN A 556 -7.93 13.21 -1.86
N LEU A 557 -8.97 14.02 -1.63
CA LEU A 557 -9.47 14.32 -0.28
C LEU A 557 -10.41 13.22 0.25
N TYR A 558 -11.34 12.77 -0.59
CA TYR A 558 -12.50 11.99 -0.15
C TYR A 558 -12.61 10.60 -0.82
N GLY A 559 -11.71 10.28 -1.74
CA GLY A 559 -11.81 9.07 -2.55
C GLY A 559 -13.11 9.04 -3.35
N ARG A 560 -13.88 7.97 -3.16
CA ARG A 560 -15.20 7.80 -3.79
C ARG A 560 -16.35 8.43 -2.99
N GLY A 561 -16.08 8.90 -1.78
CA GLY A 561 -17.08 9.41 -0.85
C GLY A 561 -17.14 8.60 0.43
N ILE A 562 -18.22 8.79 1.19
CA ILE A 562 -18.46 8.07 2.44
C ILE A 562 -19.03 6.67 2.16
N SER A 563 -18.57 5.66 2.91
CA SER A 563 -19.03 4.26 2.80
C SER A 563 -20.51 4.06 3.12
#